data_AF-A0A7Y1Z3R2-F1
#
_entry.id   AF-A0A7Y1Z3R2-F1
#
_cell.length_a   1.000
_cell.length_b   1.000
_cell.length_c   1.000
_cell.angle_alpha   90.00
_cell.angle_beta   90.00
_cell.angle_gamma   90.00
#
_symmetry.space_group_name_H-M   'P 1'
#
loop_
_entity.id
_entity.type
_entity.pdbx_description
1 polymer ?
#
loop_
_entity_poly.entity_id
_entity_poly.type
_entity_poly.pdbx_seq_one_letter_code
_entity_poly.pdbx_strand_id
1 'polypeptide(L)'
;MKTILILILILVTAAHGQVDKNSELFIALKQRDSIFFERGFNLCDIEFLKENIVEDLIFYHDQSGIQNKAQFLENSKKYICS
;
A
#
# COMPACT_ATOMS: atom_id res chain seq x y z
N MET A 1 -12.64 -5.58 38.55
CA MET A 1 -11.70 -4.87 37.64
C MET A 1 -10.80 -5.83 36.85
N LYS A 2 -10.03 -6.72 37.49
CA LYS A 2 -9.16 -7.68 36.76
C LYS A 2 -9.92 -8.60 35.79
N THR A 3 -11.09 -9.11 36.19
CA THR A 3 -11.97 -9.92 35.33
C THR A 3 -12.48 -9.17 34.10
N ILE A 4 -12.83 -7.90 34.25
CA ILE A 4 -13.27 -7.04 33.13
C ILE A 4 -12.11 -6.80 32.16
N LEU A 5 -10.90 -6.56 32.67
CA LEU A 5 -9.70 -6.38 31.86
C LEU A 5 -9.37 -7.65 31.04
N ILE A 6 -9.48 -8.83 31.66
CA ILE A 6 -9.28 -10.12 30.99
C ILE A 6 -10.32 -10.31 29.87
N LEU A 7 -11.58 -9.96 30.14
CA LEU A 7 -12.65 -10.06 29.14
C LEU A 7 -12.37 -9.16 27.92
N ILE A 8 -11.95 -7.91 28.16
CA ILE A 8 -11.59 -6.95 27.10
C ILE A 8 -10.43 -7.48 26.27
N LEU A 9 -9.40 -8.06 26.90
CA LEU A 9 -8.24 -8.62 26.18
C LEU A 9 -8.64 -9.76 25.24
N ILE A 10 -9.53 -10.66 25.68
CA ILE A 10 -10.04 -11.78 24.87
C ILE A 10 -10.83 -11.26 23.66
N LEU A 11 -11.66 -10.22 23.85
CA LEU A 11 -12.44 -9.59 22.78
C LEU A 11 -11.56 -8.95 21.70
N VAL A 12 -10.45 -8.31 22.08
CA VAL A 12 -9.51 -7.70 21.11
C VAL A 12 -8.79 -8.76 20.28
N THR A 13 -8.48 -9.93 20.86
CA THR A 13 -7.82 -11.03 20.12
C THR A 13 -8.74 -11.78 19.15
N ALA A 14 -10.06 -11.67 19.31
CA ALA A 14 -11.05 -12.28 18.44
C ALA A 14 -11.45 -11.39 17.25
N ALA A 15 -10.96 -10.14 17.19
CA ALA A 15 -11.25 -9.23 16.10
C ALA A 15 -10.43 -9.60 14.84
N HIS A 16 -11.10 -10.16 13.85
CA HIS A 16 -10.52 -10.44 12.53
C HIS A 16 -10.89 -9.32 11.56
N GLY A 17 -10.02 -8.31 11.44
CA GLY A 17 -10.18 -7.22 10.46
C GLY A 17 -9.55 -7.51 9.10
N GLN A 18 -8.70 -8.54 9.00
CA GLN A 18 -8.01 -8.94 7.77
C GLN A 18 -8.66 -10.19 7.19
N VAL A 19 -8.72 -10.28 5.85
CA VAL A 19 -9.09 -11.51 5.16
C VAL A 19 -8.08 -12.64 5.44
N ASP A 20 -8.52 -13.88 5.27
CA ASP A 20 -7.65 -15.04 5.46
C ASP A 20 -6.43 -14.97 4.53
N LYS A 21 -5.24 -15.36 5.03
CA LYS A 21 -3.98 -15.29 4.28
C LYS A 21 -3.91 -16.28 3.11
N ASN A 22 -4.76 -17.30 3.14
CA ASN A 22 -4.92 -18.26 2.05
C ASN A 22 -6.08 -17.88 1.11
N SER A 23 -6.79 -16.77 1.39
CA SER A 23 -7.82 -16.28 0.47
C SER A 23 -7.19 -15.84 -0.85
N GLU A 24 -7.95 -16.01 -1.92
CA GLU A 24 -7.56 -15.56 -3.26
C GLU A 24 -7.23 -14.06 -3.27
N LEU A 25 -8.04 -13.24 -2.59
CA LEU A 25 -7.83 -11.80 -2.49
C LEU A 25 -6.49 -11.47 -1.83
N PHE A 26 -6.16 -12.11 -0.69
CA PHE A 26 -4.90 -11.85 0.00
C PHE A 26 -3.70 -12.23 -0.88
N ILE A 27 -3.74 -13.41 -1.49
CA ILE A 27 -2.65 -13.91 -2.34
C ILE A 27 -2.46 -12.99 -3.56
N ALA A 28 -3.56 -12.58 -4.20
CA ALA A 28 -3.52 -11.67 -5.34
C ALA A 28 -2.92 -10.31 -4.96
N LEU A 29 -3.39 -9.69 -3.87
CA LEU A 29 -2.85 -8.41 -3.40
C LEU A 29 -1.37 -8.51 -3.04
N LYS A 30 -0.96 -9.56 -2.31
CA LYS A 30 0.45 -9.79 -1.94
C LYS A 30 1.35 -9.91 -3.18
N GLN A 31 0.92 -10.67 -4.19
CA GLN A 31 1.68 -10.82 -5.42
C GLN A 31 1.78 -9.51 -6.20
N ARG A 32 0.67 -8.78 -6.33
CA ARG A 32 0.64 -7.50 -7.05
C ARG A 32 1.48 -6.44 -6.35
N ASP A 33 1.41 -6.36 -5.03
CA ASP A 33 2.23 -5.46 -4.22
C ASP A 33 3.73 -5.71 -4.44
N SER A 34 4.17 -6.97 -4.36
CA SER A 34 5.56 -7.35 -4.61
C SER A 34 6.03 -6.96 -6.02
N ILE A 35 5.22 -7.20 -7.06
CA ILE A 35 5.55 -6.84 -8.44
C ILE A 35 5.59 -5.31 -8.60
N PHE A 36 4.64 -4.61 -7.98
CA PHE A 36 4.50 -3.17 -8.10
C PHE A 36 5.72 -2.45 -7.52
N PHE A 37 6.15 -2.85 -6.32
CA PHE A 37 7.35 -2.28 -5.70
C PHE A 37 8.64 -2.64 -6.44
N GLU A 38 8.80 -3.91 -6.82
CA GLU A 38 10.01 -4.36 -7.52
C GLU A 38 10.18 -3.63 -8.85
N ARG A 39 9.16 -3.63 -9.71
CA ARG A 39 9.27 -2.97 -11.01
C ARG A 39 9.27 -1.44 -10.87
N GLY A 40 8.31 -0.89 -10.13
CA GLY A 40 8.08 0.55 -10.08
C GLY A 40 9.20 1.32 -9.35
N PHE A 41 9.75 0.78 -8.27
CA PHE A 41 10.66 1.52 -7.40
C PHE A 41 12.07 0.89 -7.31
N ASN A 42 12.20 -0.44 -7.24
CA ASN A 42 13.53 -1.07 -7.15
C ASN A 42 14.25 -1.09 -8.50
N LEU A 43 13.51 -1.38 -9.58
CA LEU A 43 14.02 -1.42 -10.95
C LEU A 43 13.73 -0.13 -11.74
N CYS A 44 13.00 0.81 -11.14
CA CYS A 44 12.70 2.12 -11.73
C CYS A 44 12.05 2.04 -13.12
N ASP A 45 11.17 1.05 -13.33
CA ASP A 45 10.35 0.89 -14.53
C ASP A 45 9.16 1.87 -14.51
N ILE A 46 9.44 3.11 -14.94
CA ILE A 46 8.47 4.22 -14.89
C ILE A 46 7.27 3.99 -15.83
N GLU A 47 7.45 3.33 -16.97
CA GLU A 47 6.32 3.02 -17.85
C GLU A 47 5.39 1.99 -17.21
N PHE A 48 5.93 0.95 -16.56
CA PHE A 48 5.10 0.05 -15.76
C PHE A 48 4.33 0.80 -14.67
N LEU A 49 5.00 1.70 -13.93
CA LEU A 49 4.36 2.50 -12.88
C LEU A 49 3.21 3.34 -13.45
N LYS A 50 3.42 4.02 -14.58
CA LYS A 50 2.41 4.84 -15.28
C LYS A 50 1.21 4.03 -15.77
N GLU A 51 1.43 2.82 -16.28
CA GLU A 51 0.37 1.91 -16.75
C GLU A 51 -0.44 1.29 -15.62
N ASN A 52 0.17 1.09 -14.43
CA ASN A 52 -0.44 0.36 -13.32
C ASN A 52 -0.99 1.28 -12.21
N ILE A 53 -0.98 2.60 -12.42
CA ILE A 53 -1.62 3.57 -11.53
C ILE A 53 -2.86 4.16 -12.19
N VAL A 54 -3.93 4.27 -11.40
CA VAL A 54 -5.21 4.86 -11.79
C VAL A 54 -5.06 6.32 -12.22
N GLU A 55 -5.85 6.74 -13.19
CA GLU A 55 -5.73 8.08 -13.79
C GLU A 55 -6.06 9.21 -12.81
N ASP A 56 -6.97 8.94 -11.88
CA ASP A 56 -7.45 9.86 -10.84
C ASP A 56 -6.67 9.73 -9.52
N LEU A 57 -5.42 9.22 -9.56
CA LEU A 57 -4.57 9.13 -8.38
C LEU A 57 -4.45 10.49 -7.67
N ILE A 58 -4.80 10.49 -6.39
CA ILE A 58 -4.47 11.55 -5.44
C ILE A 58 -3.51 10.98 -4.41
N PHE A 59 -2.25 11.40 -4.47
CA PHE A 59 -1.20 10.98 -3.56
C PHE A 59 -0.97 12.05 -2.48
N TYR A 60 -1.15 11.66 -1.23
CA TYR A 60 -0.90 12.53 -0.08
C TYR A 60 0.55 12.33 0.39
N HIS A 61 1.44 13.23 -0.02
CA HIS A 61 2.83 13.22 0.41
C HIS A 61 2.98 14.02 1.70
N ASP A 62 3.73 13.48 2.65
CA ASP A 62 3.97 14.07 3.98
C ASP A 62 4.72 15.41 3.91
N GLN A 63 5.65 15.57 2.95
CA GLN A 63 6.43 16.79 2.79
C GLN A 63 5.96 17.70 1.65
N SER A 64 5.46 17.11 0.57
CA SER A 64 5.17 17.83 -0.68
C SER A 64 3.67 18.07 -0.88
N GLY A 65 2.86 17.70 0.10
CA GLY A 65 1.41 17.84 0.06
C GLY A 65 0.75 16.93 -0.96
N ILE A 66 -0.38 17.39 -1.50
CA ILE A 66 -1.24 16.62 -2.40
C ILE A 66 -0.67 16.64 -3.81
N GLN A 67 -0.58 15.47 -4.44
CA GLN A 67 -0.07 15.27 -5.79
C GLN A 67 -1.07 14.51 -6.64
N ASN A 68 -1.21 14.91 -7.90
CA ASN A 68 -1.90 14.11 -8.92
C ASN A 68 -0.96 13.06 -9.55
N LYS A 69 -1.48 12.18 -10.40
CA LYS A 69 -0.70 11.15 -11.11
C LYS A 69 0.57 11.69 -11.80
N ALA A 70 0.47 12.82 -12.50
CA ALA A 70 1.60 13.40 -13.23
C ALA A 70 2.71 13.85 -12.26
N GLN A 71 2.34 14.56 -11.20
CA GLN A 71 3.26 14.99 -10.15
C GLN A 71 3.88 13.79 -9.41
N PHE A 72 3.08 12.76 -9.11
CA PHE A 72 3.56 11.53 -8.50
C PHE A 72 4.62 10.84 -9.36
N LEU A 73 4.39 10.71 -10.68
CA LEU A 73 5.35 10.08 -11.60
C LEU A 73 6.64 10.91 -11.74
N GLU A 74 6.51 12.23 -11.88
CA GLU A 74 7.66 13.14 -11.94
C GLU A 74 8.52 13.05 -10.67
N ASN A 75 7.87 13.13 -9.51
CA ASN A 75 8.55 13.08 -8.22
C ASN A 75 9.15 11.70 -7.95
N SER A 76 8.46 10.62 -8.30
CA SER A 76 9.00 9.25 -8.19
C SER A 76 10.27 9.12 -9.03
N LYS A 77 10.25 9.58 -10.28
CA LYS A 77 11.44 9.57 -11.15
C LYS A 77 12.58 10.41 -10.56
N LYS A 78 12.29 11.61 -10.06
CA LYS A 78 13.27 12.59 -9.60
C LYS A 78 13.89 12.28 -8.24
N TYR A 79 13.11 11.72 -7.31
CA TYR A 79 13.51 11.59 -5.91
C TYR A 79 13.71 10.15 -5.45
N ILE A 80 13.18 9.15 -6.18
CA ILE A 80 13.36 7.72 -5.87
C ILE A 80 14.32 7.05 -6.85
N CYS A 81 14.25 7.41 -8.14
CA CYS A 81 14.94 6.72 -9.22
C CYS A 81 16.12 7.48 -9.86
N SER A 82 16.64 8.51 -9.19
CA SER A 82 17.75 9.35 -9.67
C SER A 82 19.05 9.12 -8.91
#